data_AF-A0A5C8AFX0-F1
#
_entry.id   AF-A0A5C8AFX0-F1
#
_cell.length_a   1.000
_cell.length_b   1.000
_cell.length_c   1.000
_cell.angle_alpha   90.00
_cell.angle_beta   90.00
_cell.angle_gamma   90.00
#
_symmetry.space_group_name_H-M   'P 1'
#
loop_
_entity.id
_entity.type
_entity.pdbx_description
1 polymer ?
#
loop_
_entity_poly.entity_id
_entity_poly.type
_entity_poly.pdbx_seq_one_letter_code
_entity_poly.pdbx_strand_id
1 'polypeptide(L)'
;MKVVSDVFWVFCFVLFSNILFPWSVVAQDARIDTTWFGNWDERVLIELKNNHTNPITFSLHIKDWFYLTEEHIIDNVKQIPDQFANEPLEQKAWRFVIQSVDFTQALTQENWGHSPELLVNSIGRGQCDDLATFLSYLWRKLGFESRVWELGGHVVPEVFIDGKWRLFDPSYQVYYTNGDSQVVGVEELGMNPELITNPVRQNSVHNPNLISVAKGYSKIAAHLYSTTEDNFVQTWYDNIPSPTENLFMLPAFSSVKFPVSAEELNSRTVKTPREYLVVSLQSRDTASLKIPLVIDRIEGSGNVMIDSINYSINSESLIQHLKTTKTFISELKFTAGSVAQVYYLMRIPENSPSFYTVSIEGENTEQLAIHFRNTEKNGESKLNRVRDSIFSARIKWYESQQSKMKAFFVSVDPGSSLQQKMTVLGEYCFQELQQENYIRTGYTSEQFNQQLNHIFQSVKVGKISKKFELLAEDPLLFLIFFTTLESDGVEFILSSF
;
A
#
# COMPACT_ATOMS: atom_id res chain seq x y z
N MET A 1 -34.80 34.90 28.40
CA MET A 1 -33.87 35.99 28.01
C MET A 1 -32.65 36.03 28.94
N LYS A 2 -31.99 34.87 29.17
CA LYS A 2 -30.82 34.72 30.06
C LYS A 2 -29.82 33.66 29.54
N VAL A 3 -29.92 33.30 28.25
CA VAL A 3 -29.05 32.31 27.57
C VAL A 3 -28.24 32.96 26.42
N VAL A 4 -28.41 34.28 26.22
CA VAL A 4 -27.75 35.02 25.14
C VAL A 4 -26.48 35.76 25.63
N SER A 5 -26.21 35.85 26.94
CA SER A 5 -25.00 36.52 27.46
C SER A 5 -23.76 35.65 27.52
N ASP A 6 -23.90 34.33 27.64
CA ASP A 6 -22.76 33.47 27.99
C ASP A 6 -22.02 32.95 26.75
N VAL A 7 -22.68 32.93 25.59
CA VAL A 7 -22.07 32.62 24.29
C VAL A 7 -21.22 33.80 23.76
N PHE A 8 -21.54 35.03 24.16
CA PHE A 8 -20.83 36.23 23.68
C PHE A 8 -19.43 36.38 24.31
N TRP A 9 -19.24 35.93 25.57
CA TRP A 9 -17.94 36.03 26.25
C TRP A 9 -16.94 34.96 25.83
N VAL A 10 -17.41 33.75 25.45
CA VAL A 10 -16.55 32.70 24.91
C VAL A 10 -16.03 33.07 23.52
N PHE A 11 -16.83 33.76 22.71
CA PHE A 11 -16.42 34.22 21.37
C PHE A 11 -15.38 35.34 21.43
N CYS A 12 -15.44 36.24 22.43
CA CYS A 12 -14.47 37.32 22.59
C CYS A 12 -13.11 36.84 23.15
N PHE A 13 -13.07 35.73 23.89
CA PHE A 13 -11.81 35.22 24.46
C PHE A 13 -10.95 34.48 23.42
N VAL A 14 -11.58 33.82 22.43
CA VAL A 14 -10.89 33.15 21.31
C VAL A 14 -10.34 34.15 20.28
N LEU A 15 -10.95 35.33 20.17
CA LEU A 15 -10.51 36.39 19.25
C LEU A 15 -9.35 37.25 19.81
N PHE A 16 -9.16 37.30 21.14
CA PHE A 16 -8.10 38.13 21.75
C PHE A 16 -6.80 37.39 22.08
N SER A 17 -6.79 36.05 22.14
CA SER A 17 -5.56 35.29 22.44
C SER A 17 -4.55 35.26 21.29
N ASN A 18 -4.96 35.62 20.06
CA ASN A 18 -4.10 35.59 18.87
C ASN A 18 -3.33 36.89 18.59
N ILE A 19 -3.51 37.95 19.41
CA ILE A 19 -2.97 39.29 19.10
C ILE A 19 -1.81 39.69 20.04
N LEU A 20 -1.55 39.00 21.16
CA LEU A 20 -0.66 39.51 22.22
C LEU A 20 0.56 38.66 22.59
N PHE A 21 0.86 37.56 21.87
CA PHE A 21 2.09 36.81 22.08
C PHE A 21 2.88 36.70 20.77
N PRO A 22 4.01 37.42 20.60
CA PRO A 22 4.93 37.12 19.53
C PRO A 22 5.65 35.82 19.94
N TRP A 23 5.07 34.69 19.54
CA TRP A 23 5.79 33.42 19.57
C TRP A 23 6.97 33.59 18.62
N SER A 24 8.19 33.53 19.16
CA SER A 24 9.34 33.14 18.37
C SER A 24 9.04 31.75 17.85
N VAL A 25 8.55 31.67 16.60
CA VAL A 25 8.34 30.41 15.89
C VAL A 25 9.71 29.79 15.69
N VAL A 26 10.08 28.89 16.59
CA VAL A 26 10.97 27.79 16.21
C VAL A 26 10.21 27.09 15.09
N ALA A 27 10.80 27.02 13.90
CA ALA A 27 10.23 26.28 12.78
C ALA A 27 10.02 24.84 13.26
N GLN A 28 8.79 24.52 13.65
CA GLN A 28 8.35 23.14 13.83
C GLN A 28 8.23 22.59 12.42
N ASP A 29 8.91 21.47 12.16
CA ASP A 29 8.80 20.73 10.91
C ASP A 29 7.32 20.60 10.54
N ALA A 30 6.93 21.21 9.42
CA ALA A 30 5.55 21.18 8.99
C ALA A 30 5.25 19.76 8.50
N ARG A 31 4.31 19.09 9.17
CA ARG A 31 3.77 17.80 8.73
C ARG A 31 2.45 18.02 8.00
N ILE A 32 2.37 17.52 6.77
CA ILE A 32 1.16 17.52 5.97
C ILE A 32 0.67 16.08 5.86
N ASP A 33 -0.44 15.77 6.52
CA ASP A 33 -1.16 14.51 6.33
C ASP A 33 -2.37 14.76 5.44
N THR A 34 -2.48 14.03 4.34
CA THR A 34 -3.68 14.06 3.49
C THR A 34 -4.13 12.64 3.20
N THR A 35 -5.39 12.35 3.52
CA THR A 35 -6.04 11.09 3.14
C THR A 35 -6.83 11.32 1.86
N TRP A 36 -6.58 10.48 0.87
CA TRP A 36 -7.30 10.53 -0.39
C TRP A 36 -8.15 9.26 -0.59
N PHE A 37 -9.37 9.47 -1.11
CA PHE A 37 -10.34 8.42 -1.39
C PHE A 37 -10.49 8.24 -2.89
N GLY A 38 -10.12 7.06 -3.40
CA GLY A 38 -10.51 6.63 -4.74
C GLY A 38 -9.71 5.43 -5.24
N ASN A 39 -10.27 4.73 -6.23
CA ASN A 39 -9.71 3.47 -6.69
C ASN A 39 -8.44 3.70 -7.52
N TRP A 40 -7.40 2.86 -7.36
CA TRP A 40 -6.17 2.95 -8.16
C TRP A 40 -6.39 2.75 -9.64
N ASP A 41 -7.46 2.04 -10.01
CA ASP A 41 -7.93 1.94 -11.39
C ASP A 41 -8.37 3.29 -11.99
N GLU A 42 -8.46 4.35 -11.19
CA GLU A 42 -8.71 5.74 -11.62
C GLU A 42 -7.41 6.58 -11.68
N ARG A 43 -6.23 5.93 -11.52
CA ARG A 43 -4.87 6.49 -11.57
C ARG A 43 -4.84 7.95 -11.09
N VAL A 44 -4.87 8.18 -9.78
CA VAL A 44 -4.69 9.54 -9.27
C VAL A 44 -3.24 9.94 -9.35
N LEU A 45 -3.02 10.98 -10.14
CA LEU A 45 -1.75 11.64 -10.27
C LEU A 45 -1.60 12.61 -9.10
N ILE A 46 -0.62 12.36 -8.24
CA ILE A 46 -0.14 13.29 -7.23
C ILE A 46 0.93 14.16 -7.89
N GLU A 47 0.76 15.48 -7.81
CA GLU A 47 1.72 16.45 -8.31
C GLU A 47 2.15 17.36 -7.14
N LEU A 48 3.44 17.33 -6.81
CA LEU A 48 4.05 18.23 -5.83
C LEU A 48 4.88 19.28 -6.58
N LYS A 49 4.71 20.56 -6.25
CA LYS A 49 5.43 21.67 -6.91
C LYS A 49 6.17 22.52 -5.90
N ASN A 50 7.45 22.71 -6.15
CA ASN A 50 8.24 23.77 -5.53
C ASN A 50 8.18 25.01 -6.44
N ASN A 51 7.28 25.94 -6.13
CA ASN A 51 7.16 27.21 -6.87
C ASN A 51 8.08 28.32 -6.31
N HIS A 52 8.95 27.97 -5.35
CA HIS A 52 9.77 28.91 -4.60
C HIS A 52 11.22 28.89 -5.09
N THR A 53 12.01 29.85 -4.59
CA THR A 53 13.43 30.02 -4.95
C THR A 53 14.38 29.13 -4.16
N ASN A 54 13.91 28.53 -3.06
CA ASN A 54 14.71 27.66 -2.21
C ASN A 54 14.38 26.19 -2.52
N PRO A 55 15.35 25.27 -2.39
CA PRO A 55 15.04 23.85 -2.45
C PRO A 55 14.13 23.43 -1.27
N ILE A 56 13.30 22.42 -1.51
CA ILE A 56 12.47 21.79 -0.49
C ILE A 56 13.01 20.38 -0.25
N THR A 57 13.22 20.03 1.02
CA THR A 57 13.68 18.69 1.41
C THR A 57 12.60 18.02 2.24
N PHE A 58 12.16 16.82 1.86
CA PHE A 58 11.08 16.14 2.57
C PHE A 58 11.17 14.61 2.52
N SER A 59 10.55 13.98 3.49
CA SER A 59 10.19 12.57 3.51
C SER A 59 8.79 12.41 2.91
N LEU A 60 8.63 11.47 1.98
CA LEU A 60 7.34 11.05 1.43
C LEU A 60 6.94 9.68 1.98
N HIS A 61 5.97 9.64 2.87
CA HIS A 61 5.40 8.38 3.34
C HIS A 61 4.04 8.18 2.71
N ILE A 62 3.82 6.99 2.15
CA ILE A 62 2.48 6.57 1.73
C ILE A 62 2.10 5.41 2.67
N LYS A 63 0.89 5.41 3.22
CA LYS A 63 0.52 4.35 4.15
C LYS A 63 0.39 3.03 3.39
N ASP A 64 0.92 1.96 3.96
CA ASP A 64 0.87 0.59 3.42
C ASP A 64 1.56 0.43 2.04
N TRP A 65 2.33 1.45 1.62
CA TRP A 65 3.03 1.52 0.33
C TRP A 65 4.15 2.56 0.41
N PHE A 66 5.32 2.35 -0.19
CA PHE A 66 6.42 3.34 -0.16
C PHE A 66 7.10 3.49 1.21
N TYR A 67 7.98 2.53 1.52
CA TYR A 67 8.69 2.44 2.80
C TYR A 67 9.99 3.23 2.76
N LEU A 68 9.97 4.44 3.33
CA LEU A 68 11.15 5.30 3.31
C LEU A 68 12.34 4.73 4.07
N THR A 69 12.14 4.02 5.17
CA THR A 69 13.25 3.51 5.98
C THR A 69 13.08 2.02 6.17
N GLU A 70 14.18 1.36 6.50
CA GLU A 70 14.16 -0.02 6.97
C GLU A 70 13.15 -0.21 8.11
N GLU A 71 13.10 0.70 9.09
CA GLU A 71 12.19 0.59 10.22
C GLU A 71 10.74 0.55 9.77
N HIS A 72 10.36 1.34 8.76
CA HIS A 72 9.01 1.28 8.19
C HIS A 72 8.72 -0.08 7.53
N ILE A 73 9.70 -0.68 6.84
CA ILE A 73 9.55 -2.04 6.28
C ILE A 73 9.34 -3.05 7.42
N ILE A 74 10.16 -2.97 8.47
CA ILE A 74 10.13 -3.90 9.60
C ILE A 74 8.83 -3.78 10.40
N ASP A 75 8.36 -2.56 10.65
CA ASP A 75 7.11 -2.33 11.36
C ASP A 75 5.92 -2.79 10.52
N ASN A 76 5.95 -2.62 9.21
CA ASN A 76 4.95 -3.18 8.32
C ASN A 76 4.92 -4.71 8.42
N VAL A 77 6.07 -5.40 8.34
CA VAL A 77 6.17 -6.87 8.47
C VAL A 77 5.52 -7.35 9.77
N LYS A 78 5.77 -6.67 10.90
CA LYS A 78 5.17 -7.02 12.20
C LYS A 78 3.64 -6.83 12.23
N GLN A 79 3.13 -5.87 11.47
CA GLN A 79 1.71 -5.52 11.42
C GLN A 79 0.91 -6.33 10.40
N ILE A 80 1.57 -7.11 9.54
CA ILE A 80 0.88 -7.97 8.58
C ILE A 80 -0.04 -8.94 9.36
N PRO A 81 -1.34 -9.00 9.04
CA PRO A 81 -2.26 -9.94 9.65
C PRO A 81 -1.82 -11.38 9.41
N ASP A 82 -2.02 -12.23 10.42
CA ASP A 82 -1.78 -13.66 10.33
C ASP A 82 -2.59 -14.29 9.18
N GLN A 83 -1.93 -15.04 8.30
CA GLN A 83 -2.60 -15.83 7.27
C GLN A 83 -3.22 -17.11 7.86
N PHE A 84 -2.67 -17.59 8.97
CA PHE A 84 -3.16 -18.71 9.76
C PHE A 84 -2.83 -18.46 11.23
N ALA A 85 -3.58 -19.10 12.14
CA ALA A 85 -3.46 -18.83 13.57
C ALA A 85 -2.02 -18.96 14.08
N ASN A 86 -1.52 -17.89 14.71
CA ASN A 86 -0.17 -17.79 15.27
C ASN A 86 0.93 -17.93 14.19
N GLU A 87 0.77 -17.26 13.06
CA GLU A 87 1.78 -17.23 12.00
C GLU A 87 3.10 -16.67 12.56
N PRO A 88 4.20 -17.44 12.52
CA PRO A 88 5.49 -16.97 13.03
C PRO A 88 6.03 -15.78 12.25
N LEU A 89 6.78 -14.91 12.95
CA LEU A 89 7.28 -13.66 12.38
C LEU A 89 8.24 -13.87 11.20
N GLU A 90 9.03 -14.94 11.22
CA GLU A 90 9.90 -15.32 10.11
C GLU A 90 9.11 -15.67 8.84
N GLN A 91 7.92 -16.26 9.00
CA GLN A 91 7.03 -16.61 7.88
C GLN A 91 6.31 -15.38 7.35
N LYS A 92 5.91 -14.44 8.24
CA LYS A 92 5.40 -13.13 7.82
C LYS A 92 6.41 -12.36 6.98
N ALA A 93 7.68 -12.35 7.39
CA ALA A 93 8.76 -11.73 6.62
C ALA A 93 8.93 -12.39 5.24
N TRP A 94 8.92 -13.72 5.17
CA TRP A 94 8.96 -14.45 3.90
C TRP A 94 7.76 -14.09 3.00
N ARG A 95 6.55 -14.10 3.55
CA ARG A 95 5.32 -13.73 2.84
C ARG A 95 5.35 -12.29 2.35
N PHE A 96 5.90 -11.37 3.15
CA PHE A 96 6.09 -9.98 2.74
C PHE A 96 7.00 -9.88 1.50
N VAL A 97 8.16 -10.55 1.50
CA VAL A 97 9.11 -10.49 0.37
C VAL A 97 8.48 -10.96 -0.92
N ILE A 98 7.82 -12.13 -0.92
CA ILE A 98 7.21 -12.68 -2.14
C ILE A 98 6.01 -11.86 -2.65
N GLN A 99 5.36 -11.09 -1.78
CA GLN A 99 4.27 -10.18 -2.14
C GLN A 99 4.78 -8.81 -2.60
N SER A 100 6.03 -8.47 -2.24
CA SER A 100 6.61 -7.14 -2.44
C SER A 100 7.67 -7.09 -3.55
N VAL A 101 8.10 -8.24 -4.09
CA VAL A 101 9.12 -8.34 -5.14
C VAL A 101 8.76 -9.46 -6.12
N ASP A 102 8.73 -9.14 -7.42
CA ASP A 102 8.42 -10.13 -8.44
C ASP A 102 9.68 -10.93 -8.78
N PHE A 103 9.58 -12.26 -8.76
CA PHE A 103 10.69 -13.12 -9.19
C PHE A 103 10.82 -13.12 -10.72
N THR A 104 11.79 -12.37 -11.25
CA THR A 104 12.06 -12.25 -12.69
C THR A 104 13.49 -11.77 -12.93
N GLN A 105 13.81 -11.34 -14.16
CA GLN A 105 15.12 -10.77 -14.47
C GLN A 105 15.41 -9.54 -13.61
N ALA A 106 16.55 -9.57 -12.91
CA ALA A 106 17.07 -8.47 -12.11
C ALA A 106 17.32 -7.23 -12.98
N LEU A 107 17.18 -6.05 -12.38
CA LEU A 107 17.48 -4.80 -13.08
C LEU A 107 18.99 -4.61 -13.30
N THR A 108 19.78 -5.05 -12.32
CA THR A 108 21.23 -4.92 -12.28
C THR A 108 21.83 -6.17 -11.62
N GLN A 109 23.14 -6.36 -11.74
CA GLN A 109 23.90 -7.39 -11.01
C GLN A 109 24.80 -6.75 -9.93
N GLU A 110 24.64 -5.45 -9.73
CA GLU A 110 25.43 -4.69 -8.76
C GLU A 110 24.79 -4.78 -7.38
N ASN A 111 25.61 -4.76 -6.34
CA ASN A 111 25.18 -4.97 -4.94
C ASN A 111 24.06 -4.01 -4.48
N TRP A 112 23.99 -2.80 -5.06
CA TRP A 112 22.93 -1.85 -4.73
C TRP A 112 21.53 -2.31 -5.17
N GLY A 113 21.43 -3.23 -6.14
CA GLY A 113 20.16 -3.84 -6.55
C GLY A 113 19.50 -4.66 -5.45
N HIS A 114 20.26 -5.13 -4.45
CA HIS A 114 19.77 -5.93 -3.34
C HIS A 114 19.18 -5.10 -2.18
N SER A 115 19.18 -3.77 -2.26
CA SER A 115 18.59 -2.90 -1.23
C SER A 115 17.09 -3.20 -1.06
N PRO A 116 16.63 -3.53 0.16
CA PRO A 116 15.22 -3.69 0.49
C PRO A 116 14.37 -2.53 0.02
N GLU A 117 14.78 -1.30 0.31
CA GLU A 117 14.08 -0.06 -0.02
C GLU A 117 13.94 0.11 -1.53
N LEU A 118 15.02 -0.13 -2.28
CA LEU A 118 14.98 -0.03 -3.74
C LEU A 118 14.11 -1.14 -4.34
N LEU A 119 14.18 -2.37 -3.82
CA LEU A 119 13.36 -3.49 -4.29
C LEU A 119 11.87 -3.22 -4.11
N VAL A 120 11.45 -2.72 -2.95
CA VAL A 120 10.03 -2.50 -2.64
C VAL A 120 9.47 -1.18 -3.19
N ASN A 121 10.26 -0.12 -3.28
CA ASN A 121 9.77 1.20 -3.69
C ASN A 121 10.01 1.52 -5.16
N SER A 122 11.03 0.91 -5.79
CA SER A 122 11.53 1.33 -7.10
C SER A 122 11.59 0.19 -8.12
N ILE A 123 12.44 -0.80 -7.88
CA ILE A 123 12.81 -1.86 -8.84
C ILE A 123 11.63 -2.82 -9.06
N GLY A 124 10.99 -3.23 -7.97
CA GLY A 124 9.82 -4.11 -7.99
C GLY A 124 10.09 -5.55 -8.43
N ARG A 125 11.35 -5.94 -8.64
CA ARG A 125 11.64 -7.27 -9.18
C ARG A 125 13.09 -7.67 -8.92
N GLY A 126 13.33 -8.97 -8.88
CA GLY A 126 14.67 -9.51 -8.65
C GLY A 126 14.77 -11.00 -8.94
N GLN A 127 16.01 -11.49 -8.95
CA GLN A 127 16.35 -12.91 -9.04
C GLN A 127 16.50 -13.54 -7.66
N CYS A 128 16.96 -14.79 -7.62
CA CYS A 128 16.95 -15.58 -6.39
C CYS A 128 17.87 -15.00 -5.31
N ASP A 129 19.00 -14.44 -5.73
CA ASP A 129 19.92 -13.68 -4.90
C ASP A 129 19.28 -12.42 -4.33
N ASP A 130 18.59 -11.62 -5.14
CA ASP A 130 17.88 -10.41 -4.66
C ASP A 130 16.86 -10.76 -3.55
N LEU A 131 15.99 -11.74 -3.81
CA LEU A 131 14.93 -12.11 -2.89
C LEU A 131 15.47 -12.81 -1.63
N ALA A 132 16.48 -13.68 -1.78
CA ALA A 132 17.13 -14.34 -0.64
C ALA A 132 17.84 -13.33 0.27
N THR A 133 18.56 -12.40 -0.33
CA THR A 133 19.31 -11.36 0.37
C THR A 133 18.36 -10.41 1.11
N PHE A 134 17.28 -10.00 0.47
CA PHE A 134 16.23 -9.19 1.11
C PHE A 134 15.60 -9.93 2.31
N LEU A 135 15.22 -11.20 2.15
CA LEU A 135 14.61 -11.94 3.25
C LEU A 135 15.58 -12.15 4.43
N SER A 136 16.83 -12.51 4.13
CA SER A 136 17.88 -12.64 5.15
C SER A 136 18.12 -11.33 5.89
N TYR A 137 18.11 -10.21 5.17
CA TYR A 137 18.20 -8.88 5.77
C TYR A 137 17.06 -8.61 6.75
N LEU A 138 15.81 -8.86 6.35
CA LEU A 138 14.65 -8.66 7.23
C LEU A 138 14.75 -9.51 8.50
N TRP A 139 15.12 -10.79 8.38
CA TRP A 139 15.29 -11.65 9.54
C TRP A 139 16.34 -11.12 10.52
N ARG A 140 17.49 -10.64 10.02
CA ARG A 140 18.51 -10.01 10.89
C ARG A 140 17.97 -8.79 11.62
N LYS A 141 17.19 -7.95 10.93
CA LYS A 141 16.56 -6.75 11.53
C LYS A 141 15.42 -7.07 12.49
N LEU A 142 14.79 -8.23 12.33
CA LEU A 142 13.81 -8.78 13.28
C LEU A 142 14.47 -9.47 14.49
N GLY A 143 15.81 -9.54 14.53
CA GLY A 143 16.57 -10.10 15.65
C GLY A 143 16.92 -11.59 15.51
N PHE A 144 16.68 -12.20 14.35
CA PHE A 144 17.08 -13.57 14.08
C PHE A 144 18.51 -13.64 13.54
N GLU A 145 19.19 -14.76 13.80
CA GLU A 145 20.39 -15.11 13.04
C GLU A 145 19.96 -15.66 11.68
N SER A 146 20.63 -15.23 10.61
CA SER A 146 20.27 -15.54 9.23
C SER A 146 21.52 -15.63 8.36
N ARG A 147 21.47 -16.45 7.30
CA ARG A 147 22.55 -16.62 6.31
C ARG A 147 21.98 -16.86 4.91
N VAL A 148 22.81 -16.63 3.89
CA VAL A 148 22.46 -16.87 2.47
C VAL A 148 23.38 -17.93 1.88
N TRP A 149 22.81 -18.89 1.17
CA TRP A 149 23.51 -19.96 0.47
C TRP A 149 23.55 -19.73 -1.03
N GLU A 150 24.69 -20.01 -1.65
CA GLU A 150 24.79 -20.28 -3.08
C GLU A 150 24.77 -21.80 -3.32
N LEU A 151 23.92 -22.26 -4.25
CA LEU A 151 23.66 -23.66 -4.56
C LEU A 151 23.94 -23.99 -6.04
N GLY A 152 25.06 -23.52 -6.60
CA GLY A 152 25.45 -23.89 -7.97
C GLY A 152 24.55 -23.37 -9.09
N GLY A 153 23.74 -22.34 -8.83
CA GLY A 153 22.75 -21.82 -9.78
C GLY A 153 21.43 -21.39 -9.15
N HIS A 154 21.29 -21.55 -7.83
CA HIS A 154 20.19 -21.01 -7.05
C HIS A 154 20.72 -20.41 -5.75
N VAL A 155 20.04 -19.39 -5.24
CA VAL A 155 20.43 -18.68 -4.01
C VAL A 155 19.25 -18.67 -3.07
N VAL A 156 19.48 -19.07 -1.81
CA VAL A 156 18.41 -19.23 -0.82
C VAL A 156 18.84 -18.74 0.57
N PRO A 157 17.91 -18.19 1.36
CA PRO A 157 18.22 -17.78 2.72
C PRO A 157 17.81 -18.86 3.74
N GLU A 158 18.48 -18.85 4.89
CA GLU A 158 18.06 -19.61 6.07
C GLU A 158 18.00 -18.72 7.31
N VAL A 159 17.09 -19.04 8.22
CA VAL A 159 16.95 -18.41 9.53
C VAL A 159 17.20 -19.44 10.64
N PHE A 160 17.91 -19.05 11.70
CA PHE A 160 18.19 -19.93 12.84
C PHE A 160 17.16 -19.74 13.94
N ILE A 161 16.38 -20.78 14.23
CA ILE A 161 15.26 -20.75 15.18
C ILE A 161 15.25 -22.04 15.99
N ASP A 162 15.17 -21.91 17.32
CA ASP A 162 15.12 -23.04 18.26
C ASP A 162 16.27 -24.05 18.08
N GLY A 163 17.48 -23.55 17.81
CA GLY A 163 18.67 -24.39 17.64
C GLY A 163 18.79 -25.05 16.26
N LYS A 164 17.97 -24.67 15.27
CA LYS A 164 17.99 -25.26 13.92
C LYS A 164 17.91 -24.20 12.82
N TRP A 165 18.59 -24.45 11.72
CA TRP A 165 18.43 -23.69 10.48
C TRP A 165 17.15 -24.11 9.75
N ARG A 166 16.37 -23.13 9.30
CA ARG A 166 15.12 -23.31 8.56
C ARG A 166 15.20 -22.53 7.26
N LEU A 167 14.85 -23.18 6.14
CA LEU A 167 14.84 -22.56 4.82
C LEU A 167 13.43 -22.12 4.43
N PHE A 168 13.32 -20.89 3.94
CA PHE A 168 12.13 -20.39 3.25
C PHE A 168 12.58 -19.82 1.91
N ASP A 169 12.15 -20.44 0.80
CA ASP A 169 12.57 -20.07 -0.55
C ASP A 169 11.62 -19.01 -1.12
N PRO A 170 12.01 -17.73 -1.21
CA PRO A 170 11.14 -16.69 -1.74
C PRO A 170 11.01 -16.76 -3.27
N SER A 171 11.97 -17.36 -3.98
CA SER A 171 11.97 -17.45 -5.44
C SER A 171 10.98 -18.48 -5.94
N TYR A 172 10.97 -19.64 -5.27
CA TYR A 172 10.05 -20.73 -5.57
C TYR A 172 8.74 -20.64 -4.78
N GLN A 173 8.66 -19.72 -3.81
CA GLN A 173 7.48 -19.52 -2.94
C GLN A 173 7.09 -20.79 -2.20
N VAL A 174 8.10 -21.51 -1.69
CA VAL A 174 7.92 -22.76 -0.94
C VAL A 174 8.81 -22.81 0.31
N TYR A 175 8.45 -23.70 1.22
CA TYR A 175 9.34 -24.23 2.24
C TYR A 175 9.08 -25.73 2.42
N TYR A 176 10.07 -26.45 2.91
CA TYR A 176 10.02 -27.91 3.03
C TYR A 176 9.95 -28.31 4.50
N THR A 177 9.24 -29.41 4.78
CA THR A 177 9.08 -29.93 6.14
C THR A 177 9.41 -31.41 6.20
N ASN A 178 9.99 -31.85 7.31
CA ASN A 178 10.21 -33.27 7.60
C ASN A 178 8.93 -33.95 8.14
N GLY A 179 9.06 -35.22 8.53
CA GLY A 179 7.95 -36.01 9.09
C GLY A 179 7.33 -35.44 10.37
N ASP A 180 8.09 -34.64 11.13
CA ASP A 180 7.64 -33.96 12.35
C ASP A 180 7.00 -32.59 12.05
N SER A 181 6.78 -32.26 10.77
CA SER A 181 6.28 -30.97 10.31
C SER A 181 7.18 -29.77 10.67
N GLN A 182 8.47 -30.01 10.93
CA GLN A 182 9.45 -28.95 11.16
C GLN A 182 10.02 -28.48 9.82
N VAL A 183 10.18 -27.17 9.65
CA VAL A 183 10.87 -26.61 8.47
C VAL A 183 12.33 -27.01 8.51
N VAL A 184 12.84 -27.52 7.38
CA VAL A 184 14.21 -28.05 7.26
C VAL A 184 15.14 -27.04 6.58
N GLY A 185 16.43 -27.15 6.86
CA GLY A 185 17.49 -26.32 6.24
C GLY A 185 18.11 -26.97 4.99
N VAL A 186 19.01 -26.23 4.33
CA VAL A 186 19.78 -26.62 3.13
C VAL A 186 20.54 -27.93 3.36
N GLU A 187 21.23 -28.05 4.50
CA GLU A 187 22.04 -29.24 4.79
C GLU A 187 21.17 -30.50 4.92
N GLU A 188 20.00 -30.40 5.56
CA GLU A 188 19.05 -31.50 5.68
C GLU A 188 18.41 -31.87 4.33
N LEU A 189 18.13 -30.88 3.48
CA LEU A 189 17.65 -31.09 2.11
C LEU A 189 18.70 -31.75 1.22
N GLY A 190 19.98 -31.41 1.39
CA GLY A 190 21.07 -32.06 0.68
C GLY A 190 21.23 -33.54 1.04
N MET A 191 21.00 -33.89 2.32
CA MET A 191 20.99 -35.29 2.77
C MET A 191 19.72 -36.05 2.35
N ASN A 192 18.58 -35.35 2.26
CA ASN A 192 17.27 -35.96 2.01
C ASN A 192 16.50 -35.23 0.88
N PRO A 193 16.96 -35.27 -0.38
CA PRO A 193 16.33 -34.56 -1.49
C PRO A 193 14.90 -35.03 -1.82
N GLU A 194 14.47 -36.19 -1.29
CA GLU A 194 13.09 -36.65 -1.39
C GLU A 194 12.09 -35.75 -0.66
N LEU A 195 12.52 -34.96 0.32
CA LEU A 195 11.68 -33.94 0.97
C LEU A 195 11.22 -32.85 -0.03
N ILE A 196 11.91 -32.71 -1.16
CA ILE A 196 11.57 -31.78 -2.25
C ILE A 196 10.68 -32.47 -3.28
N THR A 197 10.97 -33.70 -3.68
CA THR A 197 10.22 -34.36 -4.78
C THR A 197 9.00 -35.13 -4.33
N ASN A 198 8.94 -35.52 -3.06
CA ASN A 198 7.85 -36.25 -2.43
C ASN A 198 7.57 -35.70 -1.01
N PRO A 199 7.16 -34.43 -0.92
CA PRO A 199 6.98 -33.78 0.37
C PRO A 199 5.81 -34.39 1.16
N VAL A 200 5.94 -34.48 2.49
CA VAL A 200 4.84 -34.87 3.38
C VAL A 200 3.64 -33.92 3.21
N ARG A 201 3.93 -32.63 3.02
CA ARG A 201 2.96 -31.59 2.72
C ARG A 201 3.57 -30.57 1.77
N GLN A 202 2.82 -30.20 0.74
CA GLN A 202 3.17 -29.05 -0.09
C GLN A 202 2.79 -27.77 0.67
N ASN A 203 3.82 -27.00 1.03
CA ASN A 203 3.68 -25.75 1.74
C ASN A 203 4.06 -24.60 0.81
N SER A 204 3.11 -23.71 0.59
CA SER A 204 3.25 -22.47 -0.17
C SER A 204 2.34 -21.41 0.43
N VAL A 205 2.50 -20.16 0.00
CA VAL A 205 1.56 -19.10 0.36
C VAL A 205 0.20 -19.28 -0.29
N HIS A 206 -0.79 -18.53 0.20
CA HIS A 206 -2.09 -18.45 -0.47
C HIS A 206 -1.92 -17.81 -1.86
N ASN A 207 -2.53 -18.41 -2.88
CA ASN A 207 -2.45 -17.98 -4.29
C ASN A 207 -1.01 -17.82 -4.81
N PRO A 208 -0.18 -18.87 -4.75
CA PRO A 208 1.21 -18.76 -5.16
C PRO A 208 1.32 -18.74 -6.69
N ASN A 209 2.46 -18.29 -7.19
CA ASN A 209 2.82 -18.52 -8.59
C ASN A 209 3.02 -20.02 -8.82
N LEU A 210 2.08 -20.65 -9.54
CA LEU A 210 2.09 -22.11 -9.78
C LEU A 210 3.36 -22.60 -10.47
N ILE A 211 3.99 -21.78 -11.33
CA ILE A 211 5.23 -22.14 -12.02
C ILE A 211 6.40 -22.14 -11.03
N SER A 212 6.47 -21.13 -10.16
CA SER A 212 7.49 -21.07 -9.10
C SER A 212 7.37 -22.26 -8.16
N VAL A 213 6.16 -22.57 -7.70
CA VAL A 213 5.92 -23.72 -6.80
C VAL A 213 6.25 -25.05 -7.48
N ALA A 214 5.85 -25.23 -8.74
CA ALA A 214 6.17 -26.44 -9.50
C ALA A 214 7.68 -26.62 -9.69
N LYS A 215 8.45 -25.53 -9.85
CA LYS A 215 9.92 -25.58 -9.86
C LYS A 215 10.47 -25.97 -8.50
N GLY A 216 9.94 -25.42 -7.42
CA GLY A 216 10.30 -25.76 -6.04
C GLY A 216 10.23 -27.25 -5.77
N TYR A 217 9.14 -27.92 -6.15
CA TYR A 217 8.98 -29.38 -5.95
C TYR A 217 9.53 -30.25 -7.09
N SER A 218 10.46 -29.73 -7.90
CA SER A 218 10.99 -30.44 -9.06
C SER A 218 12.27 -31.25 -8.75
N LYS A 219 12.58 -32.21 -9.63
CA LYS A 219 13.88 -32.92 -9.60
C LYS A 219 15.07 -31.99 -9.84
N ILE A 220 14.87 -30.89 -10.57
CA ILE A 220 15.93 -29.89 -10.81
C ILE A 220 16.24 -29.17 -9.51
N ALA A 221 15.22 -28.72 -8.78
CA ALA A 221 15.42 -28.14 -7.45
C ALA A 221 16.13 -29.13 -6.53
N ALA A 222 15.60 -30.37 -6.41
CA ALA A 222 16.21 -31.40 -5.59
C ALA A 222 17.68 -31.69 -5.94
N HIS A 223 18.04 -31.64 -7.23
CA HIS A 223 19.41 -31.80 -7.68
C HIS A 223 20.33 -30.71 -7.12
N LEU A 224 19.93 -29.43 -7.21
CA LEU A 224 20.71 -28.28 -6.70
C LEU A 224 21.03 -28.41 -5.20
N TYR A 225 20.09 -28.89 -4.39
CA TYR A 225 20.35 -29.11 -2.96
C TYR A 225 21.27 -30.31 -2.72
N SER A 226 21.16 -31.37 -3.53
CA SER A 226 21.92 -32.62 -3.36
C SER A 226 23.37 -32.56 -3.87
N THR A 227 23.70 -31.64 -4.78
CA THR A 227 25.07 -31.43 -5.26
C THR A 227 25.81 -30.53 -4.28
N THR A 228 26.23 -31.08 -3.15
CA THR A 228 26.76 -30.25 -2.05
C THR A 228 28.20 -29.74 -2.26
N GLU A 229 28.87 -30.12 -3.35
CA GLU A 229 30.28 -29.75 -3.60
C GLU A 229 30.47 -28.25 -3.85
N ASP A 230 29.45 -27.58 -4.37
CA ASP A 230 29.43 -26.14 -4.67
C ASP A 230 28.41 -25.37 -3.80
N ASN A 231 27.88 -26.01 -2.75
CA ASN A 231 27.01 -25.37 -1.78
C ASN A 231 27.85 -24.67 -0.71
N PHE A 232 27.75 -23.35 -0.59
CA PHE A 232 28.44 -22.60 0.46
C PHE A 232 27.64 -21.39 0.94
N VAL A 233 27.90 -20.99 2.18
CA VAL A 233 27.37 -19.75 2.75
C VAL A 233 28.14 -18.57 2.16
N GLN A 234 27.42 -17.65 1.52
CA GLN A 234 28.00 -16.45 0.91
C GLN A 234 27.79 -15.23 1.82
N THR A 235 28.89 -14.66 2.29
CA THR A 235 28.88 -13.49 3.19
C THR A 235 28.84 -12.16 2.43
N TRP A 236 29.04 -12.18 1.11
CA TRP A 236 28.90 -10.98 0.28
C TRP A 236 27.52 -10.31 0.46
N TYR A 237 26.46 -11.12 0.58
CA TYR A 237 25.09 -10.65 0.81
C TYR A 237 24.85 -10.03 2.19
N ASP A 238 25.82 -10.11 3.11
CA ASP A 238 25.65 -9.52 4.43
C ASP A 238 25.73 -7.99 4.42
N ASN A 239 26.43 -7.42 3.44
CA ASN A 239 26.74 -5.99 3.34
C ASN A 239 25.94 -5.33 2.22
N ILE A 240 24.62 -5.22 2.42
CA ILE A 240 23.72 -4.54 1.50
C ILE A 240 23.86 -3.02 1.70
N PRO A 241 24.17 -2.24 0.66
CA PRO A 241 24.18 -0.79 0.78
C PRO A 241 22.73 -0.29 0.89
N SER A 242 22.43 0.42 1.97
CA SER A 242 21.21 1.23 2.07
C SER A 242 21.41 2.52 1.25
N PRO A 243 20.36 3.02 0.57
CA PRO A 243 20.32 4.40 0.13
C PRO A 243 20.62 5.28 1.36
N THR A 244 21.64 6.11 1.27
CA THR A 244 22.22 6.79 2.44
C THR A 244 21.32 7.89 2.99
N GLU A 245 20.33 8.35 2.22
CA GLU A 245 19.44 9.45 2.59
C GLU A 245 18.05 9.20 1.97
N ASN A 246 17.07 8.82 2.80
CA ASN A 246 15.68 8.58 2.38
C ASN A 246 14.87 9.88 2.29
N LEU A 247 15.49 10.89 1.69
CA LEU A 247 14.96 12.24 1.57
C LEU A 247 14.83 12.62 0.10
N PHE A 248 13.70 13.25 -0.20
CA PHE A 248 13.46 13.93 -1.46
C PHE A 248 14.03 15.34 -1.34
N MET A 249 14.83 15.77 -2.31
CA MET A 249 15.26 17.15 -2.46
C MET A 249 14.77 17.66 -3.81
N LEU A 250 13.78 18.55 -3.79
CA LEU A 250 13.23 19.18 -4.98
C LEU A 250 13.84 20.58 -5.18
N PRO A 251 14.57 20.81 -6.29
CA PRO A 251 15.07 22.13 -6.63
C PRO A 251 13.99 23.20 -6.70
N ALA A 252 14.41 24.47 -6.61
CA ALA A 252 13.58 25.62 -6.91
C ALA A 252 12.90 25.48 -8.29
N PHE A 253 11.64 25.89 -8.38
CA PHE A 253 10.85 25.87 -9.62
C PHE A 253 10.76 24.48 -10.29
N SER A 254 10.74 23.41 -9.50
CA SER A 254 10.57 22.04 -9.98
C SER A 254 9.23 21.44 -9.56
N SER A 255 8.85 20.35 -10.22
CA SER A 255 7.66 19.58 -9.86
C SER A 255 7.93 18.09 -9.96
N VAL A 256 7.30 17.32 -9.10
CA VAL A 256 7.29 15.85 -9.17
C VAL A 256 5.87 15.35 -9.37
N LYS A 257 5.72 14.30 -10.18
CA LYS A 257 4.45 13.65 -10.51
C LYS A 257 4.55 12.16 -10.30
N PHE A 258 3.60 11.56 -9.61
CA PHE A 258 3.52 10.11 -9.43
C PHE A 258 2.12 9.65 -9.01
N PRO A 259 1.75 8.39 -9.30
CA PRO A 259 2.34 7.56 -10.35
C PRO A 259 2.14 8.16 -11.75
N VAL A 260 3.05 7.88 -12.67
CA VAL A 260 2.90 8.17 -14.10
C VAL A 260 3.11 6.88 -14.88
N SER A 261 2.11 6.45 -15.63
CA SER A 261 2.19 5.19 -16.37
C SER A 261 3.05 5.31 -17.63
N ALA A 262 3.75 4.22 -18.00
CA ALA A 262 4.50 4.14 -19.25
C ALA A 262 3.66 4.39 -20.52
N GLU A 263 2.36 4.07 -20.45
CA GLU A 263 1.40 4.28 -21.53
C GLU A 263 1.14 5.76 -21.78
N GLU A 264 0.99 6.54 -20.70
CA GLU A 264 0.83 8.01 -20.78
C GLU A 264 2.05 8.70 -21.38
N LEU A 265 3.21 8.05 -21.27
CA LEU A 265 4.48 8.53 -21.83
C LEU A 265 4.68 8.14 -23.31
N ASN A 266 3.69 7.51 -23.96
CA ASN A 266 3.78 7.02 -25.35
C ASN A 266 4.97 6.08 -25.61
N SER A 267 5.53 5.44 -24.58
CA SER A 267 6.71 4.60 -24.75
C SER A 267 6.32 3.22 -25.29
N ARG A 268 6.42 3.04 -26.61
CA ARG A 268 6.11 1.76 -27.29
C ARG A 268 7.12 0.64 -26.97
N THR A 269 8.14 0.92 -26.17
CA THR A 269 9.30 0.05 -25.96
C THR A 269 9.27 -0.73 -24.65
N VAL A 270 8.35 -0.43 -23.73
CA VAL A 270 8.32 -1.09 -22.42
C VAL A 270 7.29 -2.23 -22.41
N LYS A 271 7.78 -3.47 -22.47
CA LYS A 271 6.95 -4.71 -22.46
C LYS A 271 6.28 -5.04 -21.13
N THR A 272 6.59 -4.28 -20.07
CA THR A 272 6.10 -4.47 -18.71
C THR A 272 5.53 -3.13 -18.26
N PRO A 273 4.29 -3.04 -17.76
CA PRO A 273 3.76 -1.78 -17.27
C PRO A 273 4.72 -1.27 -16.19
N ARG A 274 5.37 -0.14 -16.50
CA ARG A 274 6.25 0.56 -15.58
C ARG A 274 5.53 1.82 -15.17
N GLU A 275 5.57 2.05 -13.88
CA GLU A 275 5.08 3.26 -13.27
C GLU A 275 6.29 4.09 -12.86
N TYR A 276 6.14 5.40 -12.99
CA TYR A 276 7.22 6.33 -12.79
C TYR A 276 6.86 7.39 -11.77
N LEU A 277 7.91 7.84 -11.08
CA LEU A 277 7.93 9.17 -10.51
C LEU A 277 8.71 10.07 -11.49
N VAL A 278 8.08 11.14 -11.94
CA VAL A 278 8.65 12.04 -12.95
C VAL A 278 8.91 13.41 -12.35
N VAL A 279 10.18 13.81 -12.32
CA VAL A 279 10.58 15.16 -11.91
C VAL A 279 10.77 16.02 -13.15
N SER A 280 10.08 17.16 -13.21
CA SER A 280 10.31 18.20 -14.21
C SER A 280 11.01 19.39 -13.56
N LEU A 281 12.12 19.85 -14.14
CA LEU A 281 12.87 20.98 -13.62
C LEU A 281 13.36 21.90 -14.75
N GLN A 282 13.43 23.19 -14.44
CA GLN A 282 14.06 24.21 -15.26
C GLN A 282 15.02 25.00 -14.38
N SER A 283 16.31 24.63 -14.40
CA SER A 283 17.30 25.25 -13.54
C SER A 283 17.66 26.64 -14.06
N ARG A 284 17.58 27.63 -13.19
CA ARG A 284 18.14 28.97 -13.46
C ARG A 284 19.61 29.02 -13.05
N ASP A 285 19.90 28.41 -11.90
CA ASP A 285 21.23 28.22 -11.34
C ASP A 285 21.58 26.72 -11.30
N THR A 286 22.73 26.37 -10.71
CA THR A 286 23.04 24.97 -10.42
C THR A 286 22.02 24.39 -9.44
N ALA A 287 21.51 23.19 -9.73
CA ALA A 287 20.46 22.56 -8.93
C ALA A 287 20.83 21.12 -8.57
N SER A 288 20.63 20.73 -7.31
CA SER A 288 20.76 19.36 -6.84
C SER A 288 19.38 18.70 -6.71
N LEU A 289 19.23 17.53 -7.29
CA LEU A 289 18.05 16.68 -7.17
C LEU A 289 18.46 15.39 -6.48
N LYS A 290 17.81 15.07 -5.35
CA LYS A 290 17.98 13.80 -4.64
C LYS A 290 16.63 13.11 -4.53
N ILE A 291 16.52 11.89 -5.04
CA ILE A 291 15.31 11.07 -4.97
C ILE A 291 15.79 9.64 -4.72
N PRO A 292 15.34 8.95 -3.67
CA PRO A 292 15.84 7.63 -3.30
C PRO A 292 15.20 6.51 -4.16
N LEU A 293 15.20 6.70 -5.48
CA LEU A 293 14.64 5.77 -6.47
C LEU A 293 15.62 5.59 -7.62
N VAL A 294 15.50 4.47 -8.33
CA VAL A 294 16.36 4.17 -9.47
C VAL A 294 15.99 5.02 -10.67
N ILE A 295 16.97 5.72 -11.24
CA ILE A 295 16.80 6.51 -12.45
C ILE A 295 16.71 5.56 -13.66
N ASP A 296 15.62 5.65 -14.42
CA ASP A 296 15.48 4.95 -15.70
C ASP A 296 16.11 5.77 -16.84
N ARG A 297 15.77 7.08 -16.90
CA ARG A 297 16.28 7.99 -17.94
C ARG A 297 16.14 9.46 -17.56
N ILE A 298 16.88 10.29 -18.31
CA ILE A 298 16.85 11.75 -18.22
C ILE A 298 16.66 12.31 -19.63
N GLU A 299 15.62 13.12 -19.82
CA GLU A 299 15.28 13.76 -21.08
C GLU A 299 15.35 15.28 -20.96
N GLY A 300 15.60 16.00 -22.07
CA GLY A 300 15.60 17.47 -22.10
C GLY A 300 16.84 18.11 -22.74
N SER A 301 17.36 19.19 -22.17
CA SER A 301 18.51 19.94 -22.67
C SER A 301 19.37 20.50 -21.55
N GLY A 302 20.66 20.72 -21.84
CA GLY A 302 21.66 21.16 -20.86
C GLY A 302 22.57 20.02 -20.42
N ASN A 303 23.11 20.12 -19.21
CA ASN A 303 24.01 19.11 -18.66
C ASN A 303 23.61 18.67 -17.24
N VAL A 304 23.99 17.44 -16.92
CA VAL A 304 23.85 16.81 -15.61
C VAL A 304 25.18 16.19 -15.20
N MET A 305 25.56 16.39 -13.95
CA MET A 305 26.74 15.81 -13.35
C MET A 305 26.34 14.65 -12.44
N ILE A 306 26.98 13.50 -12.67
CA ILE A 306 26.82 12.25 -11.92
C ILE A 306 28.23 11.79 -11.55
N ASP A 307 28.51 11.53 -10.27
CA ASP A 307 29.82 11.10 -9.78
C ASP A 307 30.99 11.98 -10.29
N SER A 308 30.79 13.30 -10.30
CA SER A 308 31.73 14.31 -10.82
C SER A 308 31.98 14.28 -12.34
N ILE A 309 31.27 13.43 -13.09
CA ILE A 309 31.34 13.38 -14.55
C ILE A 309 30.17 14.18 -15.12
N ASN A 310 30.47 15.12 -16.03
CA ASN A 310 29.46 15.94 -16.67
C ASN A 310 28.99 15.31 -17.99
N TYR A 311 27.67 15.15 -18.12
CA TYR A 311 27.02 14.58 -19.29
C TYR A 311 26.06 15.59 -19.91
N SER A 312 26.05 15.65 -21.24
CA SER A 312 24.97 16.35 -21.95
C SER A 312 23.70 15.50 -21.90
N ILE A 313 22.56 16.14 -21.61
CA ILE A 313 21.28 15.44 -21.56
C ILE A 313 20.94 14.86 -22.94
N ASN A 314 20.41 13.63 -22.96
CA ASN A 314 20.20 12.77 -24.14
C ASN A 314 21.48 12.27 -24.84
N SER A 315 22.68 12.47 -24.29
CA SER A 315 23.88 11.89 -24.91
C SER A 315 23.88 10.36 -24.78
N GLU A 316 24.47 9.67 -25.77
CA GLU A 316 24.66 8.22 -25.70
C GLU A 316 25.50 7.82 -24.48
N SER A 317 26.48 8.66 -24.10
CA SER A 317 27.30 8.44 -22.91
C SER A 317 26.49 8.47 -21.61
N LEU A 318 25.50 9.35 -21.49
CA LEU A 318 24.60 9.39 -20.33
C LEU A 318 23.71 8.15 -20.27
N ILE A 319 23.09 7.81 -21.40
CA ILE A 319 22.22 6.63 -21.54
C ILE A 319 23.00 5.36 -21.17
N GLN A 320 24.22 5.23 -21.67
CA GLN A 320 25.07 4.08 -21.36
C GLN A 320 25.48 4.08 -19.88
N HIS A 321 25.85 5.23 -19.31
CA HIS A 321 26.23 5.34 -17.91
C HIS A 321 25.10 4.91 -16.97
N LEU A 322 23.87 5.37 -17.19
CA LEU A 322 22.69 4.97 -16.40
C LEU A 322 22.44 3.45 -16.46
N LYS A 323 22.68 2.82 -17.62
CA LYS A 323 22.50 1.36 -17.80
C LYS A 323 23.60 0.51 -17.15
N THR A 324 24.80 1.05 -16.99
CA THR A 324 25.97 0.28 -16.53
C THR A 324 26.58 0.80 -15.23
N THR A 325 25.85 1.64 -14.50
CA THR A 325 26.36 2.19 -13.24
C THR A 325 26.64 1.07 -12.23
N LYS A 326 27.81 1.16 -11.60
CA LYS A 326 28.27 0.23 -10.55
C LYS A 326 27.81 0.65 -9.15
N THR A 327 27.39 1.89 -9.03
CA THR A 327 26.95 2.55 -7.79
C THR A 327 25.53 3.06 -7.95
N PHE A 328 24.79 3.08 -6.84
CA PHE A 328 23.49 3.74 -6.81
C PHE A 328 23.67 5.25 -6.97
N ILE A 329 22.97 5.85 -7.93
CA ILE A 329 23.01 7.28 -8.19
C ILE A 329 21.98 7.96 -7.29
N SER A 330 22.43 8.49 -6.16
CA SER A 330 21.57 9.14 -5.15
C SER A 330 21.35 10.64 -5.40
N GLU A 331 22.21 11.29 -6.19
CA GLU A 331 22.15 12.72 -6.45
C GLU A 331 22.44 13.02 -7.93
N LEU A 332 21.65 13.93 -8.49
CA LEU A 332 21.89 14.55 -9.80
C LEU A 332 22.17 16.04 -9.62
N LYS A 333 23.25 16.55 -10.23
CA LYS A 333 23.57 17.98 -10.22
C LYS A 333 23.42 18.57 -11.61
N PHE A 334 22.41 19.42 -11.79
CA PHE A 334 22.14 20.09 -13.06
C PHE A 334 22.91 21.41 -13.14
N THR A 335 23.52 21.69 -14.28
CA THR A 335 24.12 23.00 -14.57
C THR A 335 23.06 24.07 -14.75
N ALA A 336 23.42 25.35 -14.59
CA ALA A 336 22.51 26.47 -14.87
C ALA A 336 21.97 26.42 -16.31
N GLY A 337 20.68 26.69 -16.49
CA GLY A 337 20.00 26.68 -17.79
C GLY A 337 19.54 25.30 -18.26
N SER A 338 19.77 24.24 -17.49
CA SER A 338 19.29 22.89 -17.83
C SER A 338 17.76 22.81 -17.71
N VAL A 339 17.13 22.18 -18.70
CA VAL A 339 15.71 21.82 -18.68
C VAL A 339 15.63 20.31 -18.74
N ALA A 340 15.09 19.66 -17.72
CA ALA A 340 15.13 18.21 -17.64
C ALA A 340 13.82 17.60 -17.15
N GLN A 341 13.52 16.41 -17.68
CA GLN A 341 12.59 15.45 -17.11
C GLN A 341 13.38 14.22 -16.67
N VAL A 342 13.32 13.90 -15.38
CA VAL A 342 13.97 12.72 -14.81
C VAL A 342 12.90 11.70 -14.47
N TYR A 343 13.06 10.48 -14.99
CA TYR A 343 12.14 9.39 -14.78
C TYR A 343 12.76 8.40 -13.81
N TYR A 344 12.11 8.24 -12.68
CA TYR A 344 12.47 7.27 -11.65
C TYR A 344 11.53 6.08 -11.72
N LEU A 345 12.07 4.87 -11.65
CA LEU A 345 11.25 3.66 -11.49
C LEU A 345 10.52 3.74 -10.15
N MET A 346 9.22 3.48 -10.18
CA MET A 346 8.38 3.42 -8.99
C MET A 346 7.57 2.12 -9.01
N ARG A 347 7.64 1.35 -7.93
CA ARG A 347 6.79 0.16 -7.76
C ARG A 347 5.46 0.57 -7.13
N ILE A 348 4.37 0.08 -7.70
CA ILE A 348 3.05 0.08 -7.06
C ILE A 348 2.65 -1.35 -6.78
N PRO A 349 2.26 -1.70 -5.54
CA PRO A 349 1.74 -3.00 -5.19
C PRO A 349 0.53 -3.37 -6.05
N GLU A 350 0.44 -4.62 -6.53
CA GLU A 350 -0.73 -5.07 -7.30
C GLU A 350 -2.03 -5.06 -6.47
N ASN A 351 -1.91 -5.25 -5.15
CA ASN A 351 -3.03 -5.23 -4.20
C ASN A 351 -3.15 -3.90 -3.44
N SER A 352 -2.77 -2.83 -4.13
CA SER A 352 -2.84 -1.47 -3.65
C SER A 352 -4.26 -1.14 -3.11
N PRO A 353 -4.42 -0.67 -1.85
CA PRO A 353 -5.74 -0.35 -1.29
C PRO A 353 -6.48 0.71 -2.12
N SER A 354 -7.80 0.82 -1.93
CA SER A 354 -8.62 1.87 -2.57
C SER A 354 -8.47 3.25 -1.90
N PHE A 355 -7.58 3.39 -0.92
CA PHE A 355 -7.32 4.64 -0.23
C PHE A 355 -5.86 4.70 0.19
N TYR A 356 -5.29 5.91 0.19
CA TYR A 356 -3.93 6.15 0.68
C TYR A 356 -3.94 7.34 1.59
N THR A 357 -3.14 7.23 2.63
CA THR A 357 -2.69 8.40 3.38
C THR A 357 -1.32 8.75 2.88
N VAL A 358 -1.16 9.96 2.37
CA VAL A 358 0.12 10.52 1.98
C VAL A 358 0.53 11.49 3.07
N SER A 359 1.70 11.24 3.66
CA SER A 359 2.31 12.06 4.69
C SER A 359 3.60 12.65 4.13
N ILE A 360 3.73 13.97 4.20
CA ILE A 360 4.93 14.71 3.79
C ILE A 360 5.43 15.51 4.99
N GLU A 361 6.72 15.37 5.30
CA GLU A 361 7.36 16.04 6.43
C GLU A 361 8.78 16.45 6.04
N GLY A 362 9.21 17.63 6.48
CA GLY A 362 10.57 18.13 6.26
C GLY A 362 10.67 19.65 6.14
N GLU A 363 11.83 20.10 5.67
CA GLU A 363 12.20 21.51 5.58
C GLU A 363 11.53 22.21 4.39
N ASN A 364 10.93 23.38 4.64
CA ASN A 364 10.20 24.21 3.67
C ASN A 364 8.99 23.49 3.05
N THR A 365 8.44 22.47 3.69
CA THR A 365 7.28 21.72 3.17
C THR A 365 6.00 22.55 3.16
N GLU A 366 5.89 23.60 3.97
CA GLU A 366 4.80 24.58 3.91
C GLU A 366 4.76 25.37 2.59
N GLN A 367 5.85 25.34 1.83
CA GLN A 367 5.98 25.95 0.49
C GLN A 367 5.66 24.97 -0.65
N LEU A 368 5.40 23.70 -0.33
CA LEU A 368 5.12 22.67 -1.31
C LEU A 368 3.64 22.74 -1.72
N ALA A 369 3.36 23.06 -2.98
CA ALA A 369 2.01 22.99 -3.51
C ALA A 369 1.67 21.54 -3.91
N ILE A 370 0.61 20.99 -3.33
CA ILE A 370 0.16 19.61 -3.55
C ILE A 370 -1.12 19.62 -4.37
N HIS A 371 -1.13 18.90 -5.49
CA HIS A 371 -2.30 18.74 -6.34
C HIS A 371 -2.60 17.25 -6.55
N PHE A 372 -3.87 16.89 -6.38
CA PHE A 372 -4.38 15.57 -6.73
C PHE A 372 -5.20 15.71 -8.00
N ARG A 373 -4.86 14.96 -9.05
CA ARG A 373 -5.60 14.95 -10.31
C ARG A 373 -6.09 13.53 -10.59
N ASN A 374 -7.41 13.39 -10.71
CA ASN A 374 -8.01 12.19 -11.31
C ASN A 374 -7.70 12.22 -12.83
N THR A 375 -7.08 11.16 -13.36
CA THR A 375 -6.61 11.12 -14.75
C THR A 375 -7.70 10.74 -15.74
N GLU A 376 -8.89 10.35 -15.30
CA GLU A 376 -9.98 10.05 -16.23
C GLU A 376 -10.61 11.30 -16.86
N LYS A 377 -10.48 11.39 -18.19
CA LYS A 377 -11.25 12.32 -19.04
C LYS A 377 -12.77 12.02 -19.08
N ASN A 378 -13.26 10.97 -18.42
CA ASN A 378 -14.62 10.44 -18.53
C ASN A 378 -15.32 10.21 -17.17
N GLY A 379 -15.02 11.03 -16.15
CA GLY A 379 -15.46 10.86 -14.77
C GLY A 379 -16.97 10.62 -14.56
N GLU A 380 -17.86 11.12 -15.43
CA GLU A 380 -19.30 10.84 -15.31
C GLU A 380 -19.68 9.38 -15.60
N SER A 381 -18.96 8.69 -16.50
CA SER A 381 -19.36 7.34 -16.93
C SER A 381 -18.94 6.23 -15.96
N LYS A 382 -17.98 6.51 -15.05
CA LYS A 382 -17.37 5.50 -14.19
C LYS A 382 -17.75 5.65 -12.72
N LEU A 383 -17.97 6.87 -12.22
CA LEU A 383 -18.73 7.10 -10.98
C LEU A 383 -20.11 6.43 -11.04
N ASN A 384 -20.78 6.50 -12.20
CA ASN A 384 -22.01 5.77 -12.44
C ASN A 384 -21.81 4.24 -12.36
N ARG A 385 -20.70 3.69 -12.88
CA ARG A 385 -20.41 2.24 -12.79
C ARG A 385 -20.02 1.77 -11.39
N VAL A 386 -19.28 2.57 -10.62
CA VAL A 386 -18.99 2.27 -9.20
C VAL A 386 -20.27 2.35 -8.37
N ARG A 387 -21.08 3.38 -8.62
CA ARG A 387 -22.43 3.49 -8.04
C ARG A 387 -23.25 2.25 -8.37
N ASP A 388 -23.28 1.84 -9.64
CA ASP A 388 -24.04 0.68 -10.12
C ASP A 388 -23.48 -0.65 -9.61
N SER A 389 -22.16 -0.77 -9.39
CA SER A 389 -21.51 -1.95 -8.83
C SER A 389 -21.81 -2.10 -7.33
N ILE A 390 -21.70 -1.02 -6.57
CA ILE A 390 -22.11 -0.97 -5.16
C ILE A 390 -23.61 -1.25 -5.06
N PHE A 391 -24.43 -0.67 -5.96
CA PHE A 391 -25.86 -0.94 -6.02
C PHE A 391 -26.14 -2.41 -6.34
N SER A 392 -25.40 -3.02 -7.27
CA SER A 392 -25.59 -4.41 -7.68
C SER A 392 -25.16 -5.41 -6.60
N ALA A 393 -24.05 -5.14 -5.91
CA ALA A 393 -23.61 -5.95 -4.77
C ALA A 393 -24.61 -5.86 -3.62
N ARG A 394 -25.13 -4.66 -3.34
CA ARG A 394 -26.21 -4.44 -2.37
C ARG A 394 -27.49 -5.16 -2.78
N ILE A 395 -27.93 -5.08 -4.04
CA ILE A 395 -29.09 -5.81 -4.57
C ILE A 395 -28.94 -7.33 -4.38
N LYS A 396 -27.79 -7.90 -4.72
CA LYS A 396 -27.55 -9.34 -4.54
C LYS A 396 -27.58 -9.76 -3.07
N TRP A 397 -27.00 -8.94 -2.19
CA TRP A 397 -27.11 -9.15 -0.75
C TRP A 397 -28.58 -9.08 -0.31
N TYR A 398 -29.34 -8.09 -0.75
CA TYR A 398 -30.77 -7.95 -0.44
C TYR A 398 -31.60 -9.15 -0.92
N GLU A 399 -31.39 -9.61 -2.16
CA GLU A 399 -32.05 -10.80 -2.70
C GLU A 399 -31.75 -12.05 -1.84
N SER A 400 -30.51 -12.17 -1.34
CA SER A 400 -30.14 -13.27 -0.44
C SER A 400 -30.84 -13.21 0.93
N GLN A 401 -31.15 -12.01 1.43
CA GLN A 401 -31.80 -11.82 2.73
C GLN A 401 -33.34 -11.77 2.65
N GLN A 402 -33.92 -11.56 1.46
CA GLN A 402 -35.36 -11.38 1.27
C GLN A 402 -36.20 -12.55 1.80
N SER A 403 -35.73 -13.78 1.58
CA SER A 403 -36.41 -15.00 2.06
C SER A 403 -36.38 -15.10 3.59
N LYS A 404 -35.26 -14.75 4.23
CA LYS A 404 -35.13 -14.72 5.69
C LYS A 404 -35.99 -13.63 6.31
N MET A 405 -35.99 -12.42 5.74
CA MET A 405 -36.84 -11.32 6.21
C MET A 405 -38.33 -11.65 6.08
N LYS A 406 -38.74 -12.29 4.99
CA LYS A 406 -40.15 -12.71 4.82
C LYS A 406 -40.55 -13.76 5.85
N ALA A 407 -39.69 -14.74 6.12
CA ALA A 407 -39.91 -15.72 7.20
C ALA A 407 -39.98 -15.05 8.58
N PHE A 408 -39.11 -14.06 8.81
CA PHE A 408 -39.11 -13.26 10.02
C PHE A 408 -40.43 -12.49 10.20
N PHE A 409 -40.91 -11.76 9.20
CA PHE A 409 -42.18 -11.02 9.31
C PHE A 409 -43.41 -11.92 9.50
N VAL A 410 -43.40 -13.13 8.94
CA VAL A 410 -44.45 -14.14 9.22
C VAL A 410 -44.40 -14.63 10.67
N SER A 411 -43.24 -14.60 11.31
CA SER A 411 -43.06 -14.99 12.72
C SER A 411 -43.45 -13.90 13.72
N VAL A 412 -43.58 -12.65 13.29
CA VAL A 412 -44.01 -11.55 14.16
C VAL A 412 -45.53 -11.56 14.30
N ASP A 413 -46.03 -11.57 15.54
CA ASP A 413 -47.47 -11.62 15.83
C ASP A 413 -48.24 -10.51 15.06
N PRO A 414 -49.24 -10.88 14.24
CA PRO A 414 -50.07 -9.93 13.50
C PRO A 414 -50.68 -8.82 14.37
N GLY A 415 -51.00 -9.13 15.64
CA GLY A 415 -51.57 -8.20 16.62
C GLY A 415 -50.57 -7.20 17.21
N SER A 416 -49.27 -7.33 16.93
CA SER A 416 -48.25 -6.42 17.44
C SER A 416 -48.42 -5.00 16.90
N SER A 417 -48.22 -4.01 17.76
CA SER A 417 -48.17 -2.60 17.34
C SER A 417 -47.03 -2.37 16.35
N LEU A 418 -47.15 -1.36 15.49
CA LEU A 418 -46.09 -0.97 14.55
C LEU A 418 -44.75 -0.75 15.26
N GLN A 419 -44.77 -0.15 16.46
CA GLN A 419 -43.58 0.09 17.26
C GLN A 419 -42.89 -1.22 17.67
N GLN A 420 -43.66 -2.24 18.08
CA GLN A 420 -43.12 -3.55 18.44
C GLN A 420 -42.56 -4.28 17.22
N LYS A 421 -43.28 -4.26 16.08
CA LYS A 421 -42.80 -4.83 14.82
C LYS A 421 -41.47 -4.18 14.39
N MET A 422 -41.34 -2.88 14.63
CA MET A 422 -40.13 -2.12 14.31
C MET A 422 -38.95 -2.41 15.24
N THR A 423 -39.18 -2.53 16.54
CA THR A 423 -38.13 -2.93 17.50
C THR A 423 -37.57 -4.30 17.14
N VAL A 424 -38.46 -5.25 16.86
CA VAL A 424 -38.09 -6.62 16.48
C VAL A 424 -37.30 -6.62 15.16
N LEU A 425 -37.75 -5.86 14.16
CA LEU A 425 -36.99 -5.69 12.90
C LEU A 425 -35.62 -5.05 13.12
N GLY A 426 -35.52 -4.02 13.96
CA GLY A 426 -34.27 -3.35 14.27
C GLY A 426 -33.26 -4.28 14.95
N GLU A 427 -33.72 -5.14 15.87
CA GLU A 427 -32.89 -6.17 16.49
C GLU A 427 -32.39 -7.21 15.49
N TYR A 428 -33.26 -7.67 14.58
CA TYR A 428 -32.87 -8.60 13.52
C TYR A 428 -31.82 -7.98 12.59
N CYS A 429 -32.05 -6.75 12.11
CA CYS A 429 -31.08 -6.04 11.28
C CYS A 429 -29.75 -5.83 12.00
N PHE A 430 -29.79 -5.48 13.29
CA PHE A 430 -28.58 -5.33 14.10
C PHE A 430 -27.79 -6.65 14.18
N GLN A 431 -28.46 -7.78 14.40
CA GLN A 431 -27.81 -9.09 14.49
C GLN A 431 -27.16 -9.51 13.17
N GLU A 432 -27.85 -9.37 12.03
CA GLU A 432 -27.28 -9.73 10.72
C GLU A 432 -26.10 -8.80 10.37
N LEU A 433 -26.24 -7.48 10.61
CA LEU A 433 -25.13 -6.54 10.38
C LEU A 433 -23.94 -6.79 11.31
N GLN A 434 -24.18 -7.27 12.53
CA GLN A 434 -23.13 -7.67 13.45
C GLN A 434 -22.42 -8.97 13.00
N GLN A 435 -23.17 -9.96 12.50
CA GLN A 435 -22.59 -11.19 11.95
C GLN A 435 -21.70 -10.93 10.74
N GLU A 436 -22.08 -9.97 9.90
CA GLU A 436 -21.33 -9.56 8.71
C GLU A 436 -20.26 -8.49 9.00
N ASN A 437 -19.99 -8.17 10.28
CA ASN A 437 -19.02 -7.17 10.72
C ASN A 437 -19.25 -5.73 10.22
N TYR A 438 -20.49 -5.36 9.87
CA TYR A 438 -20.84 -4.00 9.44
C TYR A 438 -21.09 -3.03 10.61
N ILE A 439 -21.15 -3.52 11.85
CA ILE A 439 -21.37 -2.69 13.05
C ILE A 439 -20.07 -2.59 13.85
N ARG A 440 -19.70 -1.36 14.24
CA ARG A 440 -18.51 -1.10 15.05
C ARG A 440 -18.57 -1.87 16.38
N THR A 441 -17.44 -2.48 16.75
CA THR A 441 -17.26 -3.12 18.06
C THR A 441 -17.63 -2.15 19.18
N GLY A 442 -18.62 -2.52 19.99
CA GLY A 442 -19.14 -1.70 21.10
C GLY A 442 -20.39 -0.87 20.79
N TYR A 443 -20.86 -0.84 19.54
CA TYR A 443 -22.18 -0.28 19.21
C TYR A 443 -23.29 -1.26 19.64
N THR A 444 -24.31 -0.77 20.34
CA THR A 444 -25.34 -1.62 20.96
C THR A 444 -26.64 -1.65 20.14
N SER A 445 -27.40 -2.73 20.27
CA SER A 445 -28.73 -2.84 19.66
C SER A 445 -29.70 -1.75 20.12
N GLU A 446 -29.55 -1.28 21.37
CA GLU A 446 -30.33 -0.17 21.90
C GLU A 446 -30.01 1.15 21.19
N GLN A 447 -28.73 1.48 20.98
CA GLN A 447 -28.32 2.68 20.22
C GLN A 447 -28.80 2.63 18.76
N PHE A 448 -28.71 1.46 18.14
CA PHE A 448 -29.25 1.24 16.79
C PHE A 448 -30.76 1.46 16.74
N ASN A 449 -31.51 0.88 17.68
CA ASN A 449 -32.96 1.04 17.78
C ASN A 449 -33.38 2.48 18.11
N GLN A 450 -32.62 3.21 18.91
CA GLN A 450 -32.86 4.62 19.20
C GLN A 450 -32.72 5.48 17.94
N GLN A 451 -31.69 5.25 17.13
CA GLN A 451 -31.52 5.94 15.85
C GLN A 451 -32.61 5.60 14.85
N LEU A 452 -32.97 4.31 14.73
CA LEU A 452 -34.09 3.88 13.90
C LEU A 452 -35.38 4.60 14.32
N ASN A 453 -35.69 4.61 15.61
CA ASN A 453 -36.86 5.31 16.14
C ASN A 453 -36.85 6.81 15.85
N HIS A 454 -35.69 7.46 15.94
CA HIS A 454 -35.54 8.88 15.58
C HIS A 454 -35.89 9.12 14.11
N ILE A 455 -35.41 8.28 13.20
CA ILE A 455 -35.77 8.34 11.78
C ILE A 455 -37.28 8.17 11.60
N PHE A 456 -37.90 7.18 12.23
CA PHE A 456 -39.36 6.98 12.12
C PHE A 456 -40.18 8.16 12.63
N GLN A 457 -39.76 8.76 13.74
CA GLN A 457 -40.42 9.94 14.29
C GLN A 457 -40.29 11.14 13.34
N SER A 458 -39.14 11.30 12.68
CA SER A 458 -38.92 12.37 11.69
C SER A 458 -39.79 12.21 10.43
N VAL A 459 -40.05 10.96 10.00
CA VAL A 459 -40.86 10.65 8.82
C VAL A 459 -42.37 10.81 9.09
N LYS A 460 -42.82 10.59 10.34
CA LYS A 460 -44.22 10.76 10.75
C LYS A 460 -44.73 12.20 10.67
N VAL A 461 -43.84 13.19 10.56
CA VAL A 461 -44.20 14.62 10.46
C VAL A 461 -44.63 15.03 9.03
N GLY A 462 -44.47 14.15 8.02
CA GLY A 462 -44.93 14.35 6.64
C GLY A 462 -46.14 13.50 6.23
N LYS A 463 -46.83 13.87 5.12
CA LYS A 463 -47.97 13.15 4.48
C LYS A 463 -47.58 11.77 3.88
N ILE A 464 -46.80 10.95 4.58
CA ILE A 464 -46.25 9.67 4.10
C ILE A 464 -46.83 8.46 4.88
N SER A 465 -47.78 8.65 5.79
CA SER A 465 -48.31 7.54 6.60
C SER A 465 -48.99 6.43 5.78
N LYS A 466 -49.71 6.78 4.71
CA LYS A 466 -50.44 5.81 3.87
C LYS A 466 -49.55 5.05 2.89
N LYS A 467 -48.38 5.59 2.53
CA LYS A 467 -47.35 4.86 1.77
C LYS A 467 -46.60 3.91 2.68
N PHE A 468 -46.40 4.26 3.95
CA PHE A 468 -45.69 3.41 4.92
C PHE A 468 -46.41 2.11 5.28
N GLU A 469 -47.75 2.11 5.33
CA GLU A 469 -48.52 0.86 5.51
C GLU A 469 -48.30 -0.11 4.33
N LEU A 470 -48.12 0.40 3.10
CA LEU A 470 -47.74 -0.40 1.93
C LEU A 470 -46.26 -0.83 1.96
N LEU A 471 -45.35 -0.03 2.54
CA LEU A 471 -43.93 -0.41 2.75
C LEU A 471 -43.77 -1.50 3.82
N ALA A 472 -44.68 -1.57 4.80
CA ALA A 472 -44.65 -2.61 5.83
C ALA A 472 -45.10 -4.00 5.31
N GLU A 473 -45.78 -4.04 4.15
CA GLU A 473 -46.18 -5.28 3.48
C GLU A 473 -45.13 -5.79 2.46
N ASP A 474 -44.19 -4.93 2.05
CA ASP A 474 -43.07 -5.29 1.17
C ASP A 474 -41.72 -4.84 1.79
N PRO A 475 -41.00 -5.75 2.45
CA PRO A 475 -39.72 -5.48 3.10
C PRO A 475 -38.66 -4.85 2.17
N LEU A 476 -38.77 -5.09 0.86
CA LEU A 476 -37.85 -4.55 -0.15
C LEU A 476 -38.00 -3.02 -0.28
N LEU A 477 -39.25 -2.57 -0.26
CA LEU A 477 -39.64 -1.17 -0.44
C LEU A 477 -39.27 -0.34 0.81
N PHE A 478 -39.33 -0.96 1.99
CA PHE A 478 -38.91 -0.38 3.27
C PHE A 478 -37.40 -0.08 3.33
N LEU A 479 -36.56 -1.00 2.84
CA LEU A 479 -35.11 -0.80 2.82
C LEU A 479 -34.65 0.17 1.72
N ILE A 480 -35.30 0.15 0.55
CA ILE A 480 -35.04 1.13 -0.52
C ILE A 480 -35.30 2.55 -0.02
N PHE A 481 -36.35 2.75 0.77
CA PHE A 481 -36.67 4.04 1.40
C PHE A 481 -35.57 4.51 2.38
N PHE A 482 -34.91 3.59 3.09
CA PHE A 482 -33.77 3.90 3.96
C PHE A 482 -32.53 4.33 3.16
N THR A 483 -32.23 3.66 2.05
CA THR A 483 -31.10 4.04 1.19
C THR A 483 -31.30 5.35 0.44
N THR A 484 -32.54 5.81 0.25
CA THR A 484 -32.84 7.11 -0.39
C THR A 484 -32.78 8.28 0.59
N LEU A 485 -32.93 8.04 1.90
CA LEU A 485 -32.75 9.09 2.92
C LEU A 485 -31.26 9.47 3.11
N GLU A 486 -30.31 8.57 2.80
CA GLU A 486 -28.87 8.90 2.75
C GLU A 486 -28.54 9.89 1.62
N SER A 487 -29.25 9.85 0.49
CA SER A 487 -29.00 10.78 -0.63
C SER A 487 -29.56 12.20 -0.41
N ASP A 488 -30.49 12.37 0.54
CA ASP A 488 -31.15 13.66 0.83
C ASP A 488 -30.62 14.37 2.09
N GLY A 489 -29.41 14.01 2.56
CA GLY A 489 -28.65 14.83 3.52
C GLY A 489 -28.81 14.48 4.99
N VAL A 490 -29.16 13.24 5.34
CA VAL A 490 -28.98 12.72 6.70
C VAL A 490 -27.66 11.94 6.75
N GLU A 491 -26.59 12.60 7.18
CA GLU A 491 -25.29 11.93 7.40
C GLU A 491 -25.41 10.87 8.49
N PHE A 492 -25.23 9.61 8.11
CA PHE A 492 -24.90 8.54 9.04
C PHE A 492 -23.39 8.44 9.17
N ILE A 493 -22.90 8.52 10.41
CA ILE A 493 -21.52 8.19 10.75
C ILE A 493 -21.41 6.66 10.72
N LEU A 494 -21.11 6.10 9.55
CA LEU A 494 -20.54 4.77 9.41
C LEU A 494 -19.12 4.96 8.87
N SER A 495 -18.18 5.08 9.81
CA SER A 495 -16.76 5.16 9.50
C SER A 495 -16.20 3.78 9.15
N SER A 496 -15.24 3.80 8.23
CA SER A 496 -14.22 2.80 7.93
C SER A 496 -14.69 1.52 7.21
N PHE A 497 -14.75 1.62 5.88
CA PHE A 497 -14.08 0.65 5.01
C PHE A 497 -12.78 1.26 4.53
#